data_AF-A0A538Q3E8-F1
#
_entry.id   AF-A0A538Q3E8-F1
#
_cell.length_a   1.000
_cell.length_b   1.000
_cell.length_c   1.000
_cell.angle_alpha   90.00
_cell.angle_beta   90.00
_cell.angle_gamma   90.00
#
_symmetry.space_group_name_H-M   'P 1'
#
loop_
_entity.id
_entity.type
_entity.pdbx_description
1 polymer ?
#
loop_
_entity_poly.entity_id
_entity_poly.type
_entity_poly.pdbx_seq_one_letter_code
_entity_poly.pdbx_strand_id
1 'polypeptide(L)'
;MHRPQLVVIASAALVALGSRAEAHQTSVKYVDITIDGARAQVQLTVAPGDVTEPLGLPPDARPAVAEATTSAVAAYVARWLALGPDPGEPCPAAHPRARPDADARFVVVAWDVACPADLARLTLDFRAFFA
;
A
#
# COMPACT_ATOMS: atom_id res chain seq x y z
N MET A 1 -47.60 -28.81 -16.12
CA MET A 1 -47.27 -27.37 -16.25
C MET A 1 -47.05 -26.75 -14.87
N HIS A 2 -45.93 -26.99 -14.18
CA HIS A 2 -45.67 -26.37 -12.86
C HIS A 2 -44.18 -26.00 -12.62
N ARG A 3 -43.29 -26.24 -13.59
CA ARG A 3 -41.86 -25.93 -13.50
C ARG A 3 -41.47 -24.44 -13.53
N PRO A 4 -42.16 -23.52 -14.25
CA PRO A 4 -41.66 -22.15 -14.37
C PRO A 4 -41.86 -21.31 -13.11
N GLN A 5 -42.89 -21.59 -12.31
CA GLN A 5 -43.19 -20.81 -11.09
C GLN A 5 -42.15 -21.04 -9.98
N LEU A 6 -41.67 -22.28 -9.82
CA LEU A 6 -40.63 -22.61 -8.85
C LEU A 6 -39.30 -21.90 -9.16
N VAL A 7 -38.97 -21.77 -10.45
CA VAL A 7 -37.77 -21.05 -10.88
C VAL A 7 -37.88 -19.56 -10.58
N VAL A 8 -39.02 -18.93 -10.89
CA VAL A 8 -39.24 -17.50 -10.64
C VAL A 8 -39.18 -17.17 -9.15
N ILE A 9 -39.78 -18.00 -8.28
CA ILE A 9 -39.76 -17.79 -6.83
C ILE A 9 -38.34 -17.97 -6.27
N ALA A 10 -37.61 -19.01 -6.70
CA ALA A 10 -36.24 -19.23 -6.26
C ALA A 10 -35.31 -18.08 -6.69
N SER A 11 -35.47 -17.56 -7.91
CA SER A 11 -34.69 -16.42 -8.41
C SER A 11 -34.99 -15.13 -7.66
N ALA A 12 -36.27 -14.84 -7.38
CA ALA A 12 -36.66 -13.65 -6.62
C ALA A 12 -36.12 -13.66 -5.19
N ALA A 13 -36.11 -14.84 -4.53
CA ALA A 13 -35.52 -15.01 -3.21
C ALA A 13 -34.01 -14.77 -3.20
N LEU A 14 -33.28 -15.26 -4.21
CA LEU A 14 -31.84 -15.05 -4.34
C LEU A 14 -31.46 -13.57 -4.55
N VAL A 15 -32.26 -12.82 -5.34
CA VAL A 15 -32.03 -11.39 -5.55
C VAL A 15 -32.31 -10.58 -4.27
N ALA A 16 -33.33 -10.96 -3.50
CA ALA A 16 -33.65 -10.31 -2.23
C ALA A 16 -32.60 -10.59 -1.12
N LEU A 17 -31.89 -11.70 -1.21
CA LEU A 17 -30.81 -12.09 -0.30
C LEU A 17 -29.43 -11.59 -0.75
N GLY A 18 -29.32 -10.99 -1.93
CA GLY A 18 -28.13 -10.30 -2.39
C GLY A 18 -27.93 -9.00 -1.62
N SER A 19 -27.45 -9.08 -0.38
CA SER A 19 -26.85 -7.93 0.28
C SER A 19 -25.79 -7.34 -0.66
N ARG A 20 -25.68 -6.00 -0.70
CA ARG A 20 -24.58 -5.37 -1.42
C ARG A 20 -23.31 -5.99 -0.86
N ALA A 21 -22.55 -6.68 -1.71
CA ALA A 21 -21.17 -6.97 -1.39
C ALA A 21 -20.48 -5.61 -1.30
N GLU A 22 -20.50 -5.04 -0.09
CA GLU A 22 -19.58 -3.98 0.32
C GLU A 22 -18.21 -4.65 0.25
N ALA A 23 -17.63 -4.65 -0.96
CA ALA A 23 -16.24 -4.95 -1.14
C ALA A 23 -15.51 -3.80 -0.42
N HIS A 24 -15.29 -3.97 0.88
CA HIS A 24 -14.41 -3.12 1.65
C HIS A 24 -13.09 -3.12 0.88
N GLN A 25 -12.82 -2.05 0.13
CA GLN A 25 -11.60 -1.93 -0.63
C GLN A 25 -10.47 -1.96 0.39
N THR A 26 -9.83 -3.12 0.49
CA THR A 26 -8.81 -3.44 1.48
C THR A 26 -7.55 -2.68 1.10
N SER A 27 -7.43 -1.45 1.60
CA SER A 27 -6.25 -0.60 1.42
C SER A 27 -5.97 -0.20 -0.05
N VAL A 28 -5.46 1.02 -0.22
CA VAL A 28 -4.94 1.49 -1.50
C VAL A 28 -3.51 1.95 -1.25
N LYS A 29 -2.56 1.18 -1.78
CA LYS A 29 -1.13 1.48 -1.71
C LYS A 29 -0.60 1.71 -3.13
N TYR A 30 0.11 2.82 -3.33
CA TYR A 30 0.80 3.12 -4.59
C TYR A 30 2.30 3.22 -4.34
N VAL A 31 3.09 2.82 -5.33
CA VAL A 31 4.55 2.90 -5.32
C VAL A 31 4.97 3.62 -6.60
N ASP A 32 5.62 4.77 -6.45
CA ASP A 32 6.29 5.49 -7.52
C ASP A 32 7.81 5.39 -7.32
N ILE A 33 8.53 5.02 -8.36
CA ILE A 33 9.99 4.91 -8.33
C ILE A 33 10.54 5.67 -9.55
N THR A 34 11.36 6.67 -9.28
CA THR A 34 12.15 7.38 -10.30
C THR A 34 13.59 6.93 -10.21
N ILE A 35 14.22 6.62 -11.35
CA ILE A 35 15.58 6.08 -11.41
C ILE A 35 16.47 7.05 -12.19
N ASP A 36 17.66 7.31 -11.64
CA ASP A 36 18.71 8.11 -12.25
C ASP A 36 20.06 7.42 -12.04
N GLY A 37 20.44 6.58 -13.02
CA GLY A 37 21.64 5.76 -12.98
C GLY A 37 21.71 4.85 -11.74
N ALA A 38 22.65 5.12 -10.84
CA ALA A 38 22.82 4.38 -9.59
C ALA A 38 21.98 4.93 -8.42
N ARG A 39 21.04 5.85 -8.68
CA ARG A 39 20.16 6.45 -7.66
C ARG A 39 18.69 6.20 -7.99
N ALA A 40 17.86 6.14 -6.97
CA ALA A 40 16.42 6.13 -7.13
C ALA A 40 15.73 6.99 -6.07
N GLN A 41 14.66 7.68 -6.46
CA GLN A 41 13.70 8.29 -5.54
C GLN A 41 12.49 7.38 -5.45
N VAL A 42 12.12 7.00 -4.22
CA VAL A 42 10.98 6.13 -3.95
C VAL A 42 9.92 6.92 -3.22
N GLN A 43 8.66 6.75 -3.63
CA GLN A 43 7.50 7.30 -2.95
C GLN A 43 6.43 6.22 -2.80
N LEU A 44 6.03 5.93 -1.56
CA LEU A 44 4.89 5.08 -1.24
C LEU A 44 3.74 5.94 -0.73
N THR A 45 2.57 5.81 -1.33
CA THR A 45 1.33 6.44 -0.87
C THR A 45 0.45 5.37 -0.24
N VAL A 46 0.05 5.55 1.01
CA VAL A 46 -0.65 4.53 1.81
C VAL A 46 -1.83 5.15 2.56
N ALA A 47 -2.86 4.36 2.85
CA ALA A 47 -3.96 4.81 3.68
C ALA A 47 -3.50 4.92 5.15
N PRO A 48 -4.04 5.87 5.95
CA PRO A 48 -3.69 5.97 7.37
C PRO A 48 -3.96 4.70 8.18
N GLY A 49 -4.98 3.92 7.78
CA GLY A 49 -5.29 2.63 8.41
C GLY A 49 -4.23 1.55 8.18
N ASP A 50 -3.35 1.72 7.19
CA ASP A 50 -2.28 0.75 6.90
C ASP A 50 -1.06 0.88 7.82
N VAL A 51 -1.03 1.94 8.64
CA VAL A 51 0.14 2.33 9.46
C VAL A 51 -0.24 2.48 10.93
N THR A 52 -1.21 1.71 11.39
CA THR A 52 -1.67 1.67 12.80
C THR A 52 -0.61 1.07 13.74
N GLU A 53 0.13 0.05 13.30
CA GLU A 53 1.17 -0.63 14.07
C GLU A 53 2.28 0.32 14.59
N PRO A 54 2.97 1.12 13.75
CA PRO A 54 4.01 2.04 14.24
C PRO A 54 3.46 3.16 15.13
N LEU A 55 2.13 3.35 15.17
CA LEU A 55 1.45 4.29 16.07
C LEU A 55 0.98 3.62 17.37
N GLY A 56 1.15 2.30 17.52
CA GLY A 56 0.64 1.55 18.67
C GLY A 56 -0.89 1.48 18.73
N LEU A 57 -1.57 1.64 17.60
CA LEU A 57 -3.02 1.63 17.49
C LEU A 57 -3.55 0.23 17.14
N PRO A 58 -4.82 -0.08 17.48
CA PRO A 58 -5.50 -1.29 16.99
C PRO A 58 -5.51 -1.39 15.45
N PRO A 59 -5.51 -2.59 14.85
CA PRO A 59 -5.46 -2.77 13.39
C PRO A 59 -6.61 -2.13 12.62
N ASP A 60 -7.79 -1.97 13.24
CA ASP A 60 -8.99 -1.38 12.65
C ASP A 60 -9.12 0.14 12.93
N ALA A 61 -8.15 0.73 13.63
CA ALA A 61 -8.13 2.15 13.90
C ALA A 61 -8.00 2.97 12.60
N ARG A 62 -8.58 4.17 12.62
CA ARG A 62 -8.58 5.11 11.50
C ARG A 62 -7.95 6.43 11.94
N PRO A 63 -6.61 6.47 12.12
CA PRO A 63 -5.94 7.72 12.51
C PRO A 63 -6.12 8.78 11.44
N ALA A 64 -6.10 10.05 11.84
CA ALA A 64 -6.03 11.15 10.90
C ALA A 64 -4.66 11.16 10.20
N VAL A 65 -4.58 11.66 8.96
CA VAL A 65 -3.31 11.74 8.21
C VAL A 65 -2.23 12.48 9.00
N ALA A 66 -2.58 13.59 9.67
CA ALA A 66 -1.65 14.36 10.49
C ALA A 66 -1.03 13.55 11.65
N GLU A 67 -1.76 12.58 12.20
CA GLU A 67 -1.27 11.68 13.26
C GLU A 67 -0.35 10.60 12.69
N ALA A 68 -0.54 10.24 11.43
CA ALA A 68 0.20 9.20 10.73
C ALA A 68 1.43 9.73 9.96
N THR A 69 1.67 11.04 9.91
CA THR A 69 2.85 11.63 9.25
C THR A 69 4.05 11.75 10.19
N THR A 70 4.42 10.65 10.85
CA THR A 70 5.52 10.61 11.83
C THR A 70 6.78 9.97 11.26
N SER A 71 7.92 10.18 11.92
CA SER A 71 9.18 9.51 11.57
C SER A 71 9.11 7.99 11.79
N ALA A 72 8.33 7.53 12.77
CA ALA A 72 8.11 6.10 13.02
C ALA A 72 7.35 5.46 11.86
N VAL A 73 6.29 6.12 11.36
CA VAL A 73 5.56 5.66 10.17
C VAL A 73 6.47 5.68 8.93
N ALA A 74 7.26 6.73 8.74
CA ALA A 74 8.21 6.80 7.63
C ALA A 74 9.20 5.62 7.65
N ALA A 75 9.81 5.34 8.80
CA ALA A 75 10.73 4.21 8.98
C ALA A 75 10.04 2.84 8.86
N TYR A 76 8.75 2.76 9.19
CA TYR A 76 7.95 1.55 9.05
C TYR A 76 7.65 1.23 7.59
N VAL A 77 7.07 2.18 6.86
CA VAL A 77 6.70 2.01 5.44
C VAL A 77 7.92 1.80 4.55
N ALA A 78 9.05 2.46 4.84
CA ALA A 78 10.27 2.27 4.04
C ALA A 78 10.82 0.83 4.06
N ARG A 79 10.42 -0.01 5.03
CA ARG A 79 10.81 -1.43 5.06
C ARG A 79 9.96 -2.31 4.15
N TRP A 80 8.86 -1.79 3.60
CA TRP A 80 7.96 -2.57 2.75
C TRP A 80 8.53 -2.85 1.36
N LEU A 81 9.52 -2.06 0.94
CA LEU A 81 10.14 -2.18 -0.37
C LEU A 81 11.66 -2.17 -0.23
N ALA A 82 12.29 -3.26 -0.63
CA ALA A 82 13.73 -3.31 -0.87
C ALA A 82 13.99 -3.17 -2.38
N LEU A 83 14.97 -2.34 -2.75
CA LEU A 83 15.35 -2.05 -4.14
C LEU A 83 16.86 -2.26 -4.28
N GLY A 84 17.30 -2.92 -5.35
CA GLY A 84 18.72 -3.07 -5.68
C GLY A 84 18.95 -3.40 -7.16
N PRO A 85 20.22 -3.40 -7.62
CA PRO A 85 20.58 -3.80 -8.97
C PRO A 85 20.29 -5.30 -9.21
N ASP A 86 20.10 -5.68 -10.47
CA ASP A 86 20.00 -7.08 -10.89
C ASP A 86 21.18 -7.48 -11.82
N PRO A 87 22.11 -8.35 -11.36
CA PRO A 87 22.18 -8.98 -10.04
C PRO A 87 22.75 -8.05 -8.96
N GLY A 88 22.41 -8.31 -7.69
CA GLY A 88 23.03 -7.65 -6.54
C GLY A 88 22.17 -7.64 -5.28
N GLU A 89 22.73 -7.07 -4.21
CA GLU A 89 22.05 -6.90 -2.92
C GLU A 89 21.20 -5.63 -2.89
N PRO A 90 20.14 -5.57 -2.07
CA PRO A 90 19.38 -4.35 -1.85
C PRO A 90 20.25 -3.19 -1.37
N CYS A 91 19.98 -2.02 -1.94
CA CYS A 91 20.67 -0.79 -1.58
C CYS A 91 20.06 -0.19 -0.30
N PRO A 92 20.87 0.51 0.52
CA PRO A 92 20.38 1.12 1.74
C PRO A 92 19.39 2.25 1.42
N ALA A 93 18.25 2.25 2.12
CA ALA A 93 17.28 3.34 2.09
C ALA A 93 17.75 4.52 2.97
N ALA A 94 17.81 5.72 2.41
CA ALA A 94 18.26 6.92 3.11
C ALA A 94 17.09 7.74 3.65
N HIS A 95 17.10 7.99 4.98
CA HIS A 95 16.31 9.02 5.66
C HIS A 95 14.85 9.18 5.20
N PRO A 96 13.99 8.17 5.39
CA PRO A 96 12.60 8.27 4.97
C PRO A 96 11.86 9.42 5.66
N ARG A 97 10.89 10.00 4.96
CA ARG A 97 10.06 11.12 5.40
C ARG A 97 8.60 10.85 5.09
N ALA A 98 7.72 11.10 6.04
CA ALA A 98 6.28 11.03 5.85
C ALA A 98 5.69 12.44 5.73
N ARG A 99 4.72 12.62 4.84
CA ARG A 99 3.94 13.85 4.66
C ARG A 99 2.52 13.51 4.19
N PRO A 100 1.55 14.42 4.33
CA PRO A 100 0.27 14.27 3.67
C PRO A 100 0.43 14.26 2.14
N ASP A 101 -0.47 13.57 1.43
CA ASP A 101 -0.68 13.83 0.01
C ASP A 101 -1.35 15.20 -0.21
N ALA A 102 -1.54 15.59 -1.48
CA ALA A 102 -2.05 16.91 -1.84
C ALA A 102 -3.45 17.20 -1.25
N ASP A 103 -4.29 16.17 -1.14
CA ASP A 103 -5.65 16.29 -0.61
C ASP A 103 -5.74 15.96 0.91
N ALA A 104 -4.62 15.66 1.56
CA ALA A 104 -4.54 15.19 2.95
C ALA A 104 -5.46 13.98 3.26
N ARG A 105 -5.57 13.06 2.30
CA ARG A 105 -6.30 11.78 2.39
C ARG A 105 -5.38 10.60 2.64
N PHE A 106 -4.12 10.69 2.23
CA PHE A 106 -3.13 9.62 2.31
C PHE A 106 -1.86 10.08 3.00
N VAL A 107 -1.09 9.11 3.50
CA VAL A 107 0.27 9.32 3.97
C VAL A 107 1.21 8.98 2.81
N VAL A 108 2.06 9.93 2.45
CA VAL A 108 3.11 9.76 1.46
C VAL A 108 4.44 9.61 2.19
N VAL A 109 5.09 8.47 2.01
CA VAL A 109 6.43 8.20 2.53
C VAL A 109 7.42 8.19 1.38
N ALA A 110 8.43 9.06 1.45
CA ALA A 110 9.47 9.18 0.43
C ALA A 110 10.86 8.98 1.01
N TRP A 111 11.75 8.37 0.22
CA TRP A 111 13.16 8.21 0.54
C TRP A 111 14.01 8.08 -0.73
N ASP A 112 15.30 8.36 -0.57
CA ASP A 112 16.28 8.19 -1.63
C ASP A 112 17.03 6.87 -1.44
N VAL A 113 17.46 6.28 -2.55
CA VAL A 113 18.29 5.10 -2.60
C VAL A 113 19.54 5.43 -3.42
N ALA A 114 20.71 5.04 -2.90
CA ALA A 114 21.98 5.13 -3.61
C ALA A 114 22.64 3.75 -3.64
N CYS A 115 22.91 3.27 -4.86
CA CYS A 115 23.46 1.95 -5.13
C CYS A 115 24.93 2.04 -5.54
N PRO A 116 25.76 1.01 -5.24
CA PRO A 116 27.12 0.93 -5.77
C PRO A 116 27.18 0.69 -7.28
N ALA A 117 26.11 0.13 -7.86
CA ALA A 117 25.98 -0.18 -9.28
C ALA A 117 24.77 0.52 -9.90
N ASP A 118 24.79 0.65 -11.22
CA ASP A 118 23.70 1.24 -12.01
C ASP A 118 22.41 0.40 -11.93
N LEU A 119 21.26 1.08 -11.92
CA LEU A 119 19.93 0.47 -11.83
C LEU A 119 19.26 0.24 -13.19
N ALA A 120 20.03 0.06 -14.28
CA ALA A 120 19.49 -0.31 -15.60
C ALA A 120 18.61 -1.57 -15.59
N ARG A 121 18.91 -2.50 -14.68
CA ARG A 121 18.01 -3.60 -14.28
C ARG A 121 17.96 -3.64 -12.77
N LEU A 122 16.77 -3.91 -12.23
CA LEU A 122 16.51 -3.77 -10.82
C LEU A 122 15.65 -4.91 -10.29
N THR A 123 15.92 -5.29 -9.05
CA THR A 123 15.09 -6.19 -8.25
C THR A 123 14.28 -5.36 -7.27
N LEU A 124 12.96 -5.60 -7.23
CA LEU A 124 12.05 -5.05 -6.23
C LEU A 124 11.49 -6.19 -5.38
N ASP A 125 11.65 -6.10 -4.07
CA ASP A 125 11.04 -7.04 -3.13
C ASP A 125 9.82 -6.39 -2.47
N PHE A 126 8.64 -6.90 -2.81
CA PHE A 126 7.33 -6.45 -2.29
C PHE A 126 6.75 -7.38 -1.23
N ARG A 127 7.49 -8.37 -0.70
CA ARG A 127 6.93 -9.34 0.26
C ARG A 127 6.34 -8.65 1.49
N ALA A 128 6.99 -7.62 2.01
CA ALA A 128 6.51 -6.85 3.16
C ALA A 128 5.42 -5.83 2.80
N PHE A 129 5.26 -5.47 1.53
CA PHE A 129 4.24 -4.54 1.07
C PHE A 129 2.82 -5.15 1.11
N PHE A 130 2.72 -6.46 0.84
CA PHE A 130 1.46 -7.23 0.79
C PHE A 130 1.22 -8.11 2.02
N ALA A 131 2.08 -8.01 3.04
CA ALA A 131 1.94 -8.76 4.29
C ALA A 131 0.81 -8.23 5.18
#